data_AF-A0A6A1VE26-F1
#
_entry.id   AF-A0A6A1VE26-F1
#
_cell.length_a   1.000
_cell.length_b   1.000
_cell.length_c   1.000
_cell.angle_alpha   90.00
_cell.angle_beta   90.00
_cell.angle_gamma   90.00
#
_symmetry.space_group_name_H-M   'P 1'
#
loop_
_entity.id
_entity.type
_entity.pdbx_description
1 polymer ?
#
loop_
_entity_poly.entity_id
_entity_poly.type
_entity_poly.pdbx_seq_one_letter_code
_entity_poly.pdbx_strand_id
1 'polypeptide(L)'
;MELAVARTSQTGGLQRLALERGSTNHSLQKAFVVIGINTAFSSRKRRDSVRETWMPRGAKLKTLEKDKGIVIRFVIGHSATPGGVLDRAIDAEEAEHKDFLRLNHVEGYHELSTKTRLYFSTAVSIWDADFYVKVDDDVHVNLGMLAGRLARHRYKPRVYMGCMKSGPVLSQKGLKYQEPEYWKFGEEGNKYFRHATGQIYAISKDLAAYISINLPILHRYANEDVSLGSWFIGLEVEHVDDRSMCCGSPPDCEWKAQAGNLCVASFDWSCSGICKSVERMKVVHNSCGEGDGAVLNVDL
;
A
#
# COMPACT_ATOMS: atom_id res chain seq x y z
N MET A 1 -8.73 41.29 19.32
CA MET A 1 -7.30 40.94 19.25
C MET A 1 -7.17 39.89 18.16
N GLU A 2 -7.03 40.35 16.92
CA GLU A 2 -6.83 39.50 15.74
C GLU A 2 -5.40 38.98 15.76
N LEU A 3 -5.23 37.65 15.66
CA LEU A 3 -3.93 37.03 15.44
C LEU A 3 -3.79 36.71 13.96
N ALA A 4 -3.13 37.61 13.24
CA ALA A 4 -2.66 37.42 11.88
C ALA A 4 -1.58 36.31 11.86
N VAL A 5 -1.86 35.21 11.16
CA VAL A 5 -0.85 34.19 10.86
C VAL A 5 -0.05 34.66 9.65
N ALA A 6 1.21 35.02 9.90
CA ALA A 6 2.17 35.39 8.87
C ALA A 6 2.44 34.21 7.91
N ARG A 7 2.29 34.47 6.60
CA ARG A 7 2.69 33.55 5.54
C ARG A 7 4.21 33.52 5.43
N THR A 8 4.84 32.40 5.76
CA THR A 8 6.26 32.17 5.50
C THR A 8 6.45 31.81 4.02
N SER A 9 6.92 32.77 3.24
CA SER A 9 7.33 32.61 1.84
C SER A 9 8.70 31.91 1.77
N GLN A 10 8.69 30.60 1.52
CA GLN A 10 9.77 29.90 0.80
C GLN A 10 9.14 29.08 -0.33
N THR A 11 8.56 29.79 -1.31
CA THR A 11 7.81 29.25 -2.44
C THR A 11 8.64 29.21 -3.73
N GLY A 12 9.90 28.78 -3.66
CA GLY A 12 10.74 28.59 -4.86
C GLY A 12 10.59 27.20 -5.48
N GLY A 13 10.66 26.14 -4.66
CA GLY A 13 10.58 24.75 -5.12
C GLY A 13 9.18 24.12 -5.07
N LEU A 14 8.37 24.52 -4.09
CA LEU A 14 7.03 23.96 -3.87
C LEU A 14 5.98 24.49 -4.84
N GLN A 15 6.17 25.71 -5.36
CA GLN A 15 5.28 26.26 -6.38
C GLN A 15 5.42 25.50 -7.71
N ARG A 16 6.60 24.96 -8.02
CA ARG A 16 6.81 24.09 -9.19
C ARG A 16 5.99 22.79 -9.14
N LEU A 17 5.87 22.17 -7.96
CA LEU A 17 5.07 20.96 -7.78
C LEU A 17 3.56 21.21 -7.87
N ALA A 18 3.09 22.42 -7.55
CA ALA A 18 1.67 22.79 -7.67
C ALA A 18 1.32 23.40 -9.05
N LEU A 19 2.28 24.01 -9.74
CA LEU A 19 2.10 24.68 -11.05
C LEU A 19 2.31 23.76 -12.26
N GLU A 20 2.81 22.53 -12.08
CA GLU A 20 2.76 21.47 -13.10
C GLU A 20 1.41 20.72 -13.12
N ARG A 21 0.36 21.29 -12.54
CA ARG A 21 -1.02 20.93 -12.91
C ARG A 21 -1.35 21.50 -14.28
N GLY A 22 -0.73 20.92 -15.31
CA GLY A 22 -1.23 21.02 -16.66
C GLY A 22 -2.68 20.58 -16.65
N SER A 23 -3.58 21.49 -16.99
CA SER A 23 -4.95 21.23 -17.41
C SER A 23 -4.91 20.31 -18.64
N THR A 24 -4.63 19.03 -18.43
CA THR A 24 -4.93 18.00 -19.40
C THR A 24 -6.37 17.59 -19.14
N ASN A 25 -7.23 17.74 -20.15
CA ASN A 25 -8.59 17.21 -20.19
C ASN A 25 -8.55 15.66 -20.24
N HIS A 26 -7.80 15.02 -19.33
CA HIS A 26 -7.82 13.59 -19.16
C HIS A 26 -8.87 13.27 -18.09
N SER A 27 -10.00 12.73 -18.52
CA SER A 27 -10.93 12.07 -17.61
C SER A 27 -10.18 10.95 -16.88
N LEU A 28 -10.25 10.95 -15.55
CA LEU A 28 -9.64 9.90 -14.72
C LEU A 28 -10.16 8.52 -15.13
N GLN A 29 -9.28 7.53 -15.10
CA GLN A 29 -9.64 6.16 -15.43
C GLN A 29 -10.50 5.57 -14.30
N LYS A 30 -11.70 5.08 -14.61
CA LYS A 30 -12.54 4.42 -13.61
C LYS A 30 -11.94 3.07 -13.23
N ALA A 31 -11.92 2.79 -11.94
CA ALA A 31 -11.52 1.50 -11.39
C ALA A 31 -12.40 1.16 -10.18
N PHE A 32 -12.44 -0.12 -9.81
CA PHE A 32 -12.98 -0.55 -8.52
C PHE A 32 -11.90 -0.40 -7.45
N VAL A 33 -10.70 -0.93 -7.70
CA VAL A 33 -9.58 -0.87 -6.76
C VAL A 33 -8.24 -0.67 -7.48
N VAL A 34 -7.37 0.16 -6.90
CA VAL A 34 -5.97 0.28 -7.31
C VAL A 34 -5.09 -0.31 -6.22
N ILE A 35 -4.32 -1.33 -6.56
CA ILE A 35 -3.40 -2.07 -5.69
C ILE A 35 -1.97 -1.65 -6.01
N GLY A 36 -1.33 -0.94 -5.08
CA GLY A 36 0.07 -0.57 -5.12
C GLY A 36 0.92 -1.53 -4.30
N ILE A 37 1.81 -2.26 -4.97
CA ILE A 37 2.76 -3.16 -4.32
C ILE A 37 4.06 -2.39 -4.09
N ASN A 38 4.31 -1.95 -2.86
CA ASN A 38 5.54 -1.26 -2.50
C ASN A 38 6.73 -2.22 -2.64
N THR A 39 7.70 -1.84 -3.48
CA THR A 39 8.90 -2.64 -3.77
C THR A 39 10.17 -1.78 -3.70
N ALA A 40 11.35 -2.38 -3.86
CA ALA A 40 12.63 -1.67 -3.88
C ALA A 40 13.51 -2.14 -5.05
N PHE A 41 14.59 -1.42 -5.32
CA PHE A 41 15.55 -1.81 -6.37
C PHE A 41 16.11 -3.22 -6.19
N SER A 42 16.39 -3.63 -4.94
CA SER A 42 16.90 -4.96 -4.61
C SER A 42 15.87 -6.09 -4.73
N SER A 43 14.60 -5.76 -4.95
CA SER A 43 13.48 -6.72 -4.87
C SER A 43 13.10 -7.38 -6.20
N ARG A 44 13.95 -7.36 -7.24
CA ARG A 44 13.61 -7.97 -8.54
C ARG A 44 13.05 -9.38 -8.43
N LYS A 45 13.76 -10.27 -7.72
CA LYS A 45 13.34 -11.66 -7.52
C LYS A 45 12.01 -11.80 -6.76
N ARG A 46 11.67 -10.84 -5.88
CA ARG A 46 10.38 -10.82 -5.18
C ARG A 46 9.26 -10.41 -6.11
N ARG A 47 9.48 -9.41 -6.97
CA ARG A 47 8.51 -9.03 -8.01
C ARG A 47 8.23 -10.19 -8.95
N ASP A 48 9.29 -10.89 -9.37
CA ASP A 48 9.15 -12.09 -10.20
C ASP A 48 8.34 -13.17 -9.48
N SER A 49 8.58 -13.44 -8.19
CA SER A 49 7.79 -14.42 -7.44
C SER A 49 6.32 -14.02 -7.26
N VAL A 50 6.02 -12.73 -7.11
CA VAL A 50 4.64 -12.19 -7.10
C VAL A 50 3.96 -12.41 -8.46
N ARG A 51 4.65 -12.09 -9.57
CA ARG A 51 4.16 -12.30 -10.95
C ARG A 51 3.99 -13.77 -11.35
N GLU A 52 4.77 -14.65 -10.75
CA GLU A 52 4.69 -16.10 -10.95
C GLU A 52 3.61 -16.75 -10.09
N THR A 53 3.01 -16.00 -9.17
CA THR A 53 1.98 -16.49 -8.25
C THR A 53 0.70 -15.68 -8.38
N TRP A 54 0.42 -14.77 -7.45
CA TRP A 54 -0.90 -14.17 -7.29
C TRP A 54 -1.17 -12.96 -8.20
N MET A 55 -0.14 -12.35 -8.80
CA MET A 55 -0.33 -11.22 -9.71
C MET A 55 -0.43 -11.69 -11.17
N PRO A 56 -1.58 -11.49 -11.85
CA PRO A 56 -1.69 -11.79 -13.27
C PRO A 56 -0.72 -10.97 -14.12
N ARG A 57 -0.32 -11.51 -15.27
CA ARG A 57 0.60 -10.87 -16.23
C ARG A 57 -0.03 -10.65 -17.59
N GLY A 58 0.53 -9.70 -18.35
CA GLY A 58 0.25 -9.53 -19.78
C GLY A 58 -1.25 -9.38 -20.08
N ALA A 59 -1.78 -10.24 -20.95
CA ALA A 59 -3.18 -10.19 -21.34
C ALA A 59 -4.15 -10.45 -20.16
N LYS A 60 -3.78 -11.31 -19.20
CA LYS A 60 -4.62 -11.58 -18.02
C LYS A 60 -4.74 -10.35 -17.13
N LEU A 61 -3.63 -9.64 -16.91
CA LEU A 61 -3.63 -8.38 -16.14
C LEU A 61 -4.52 -7.32 -16.81
N LYS A 62 -4.38 -7.13 -18.13
CA LYS A 62 -5.22 -6.19 -18.89
C LYS A 62 -6.71 -6.56 -18.84
N THR A 63 -7.03 -7.85 -18.90
CA THR A 63 -8.41 -8.34 -18.79
C THR A 63 -8.97 -8.03 -17.40
N LEU A 64 -8.18 -8.28 -16.35
CA LEU A 64 -8.56 -7.97 -14.98
C LEU A 64 -8.83 -6.47 -14.79
N GLU A 65 -7.95 -5.61 -15.32
CA GLU A 65 -8.12 -4.16 -15.27
C GLU A 65 -9.38 -3.69 -16.00
N LYS A 66 -9.61 -4.20 -17.21
CA LYS A 66 -10.74 -3.79 -18.04
C LYS A 66 -12.08 -4.30 -17.51
N ASP A 67 -12.14 -5.58 -17.16
CA ASP A 67 -13.41 -6.27 -16.92
C ASP A 67 -13.84 -6.19 -15.44
N LYS A 68 -12.87 -6.04 -14.52
CA LYS A 68 -13.13 -5.96 -13.06
C LYS A 68 -12.74 -4.62 -12.46
N GLY A 69 -12.07 -3.73 -13.20
CA GLY A 69 -11.59 -2.47 -12.65
C GLY A 69 -10.54 -2.65 -11.56
N ILE A 70 -9.79 -3.75 -11.57
CA ILE A 70 -8.73 -4.03 -10.59
C ILE A 70 -7.38 -3.71 -11.22
N VAL A 71 -6.76 -2.63 -10.78
CA VAL A 71 -5.44 -2.18 -11.25
C VAL A 71 -4.38 -2.64 -10.27
N ILE A 72 -3.29 -3.24 -10.75
CA ILE A 72 -2.18 -3.73 -9.91
C ILE A 72 -0.87 -3.19 -10.44
N ARG A 73 -0.13 -2.42 -9.63
CA ARG A 73 1.16 -1.86 -10.02
C ARG A 73 2.23 -2.05 -8.94
N PHE A 74 3.44 -2.37 -9.34
CA PHE A 74 4.61 -2.23 -8.48
C PHE A 74 4.96 -0.76 -8.31
N VAL A 75 4.96 -0.27 -7.09
CA VAL A 75 5.19 1.14 -6.77
C VAL A 75 6.66 1.34 -6.44
N ILE A 76 7.33 2.18 -7.24
CA ILE A 76 8.75 2.45 -7.08
C ILE A 76 9.09 3.90 -7.45
N GLY A 77 9.95 4.51 -6.65
CA GLY A 77 10.59 5.79 -6.95
C GLY A 77 11.75 5.66 -7.92
N HIS A 78 12.67 6.61 -7.88
CA HIS A 78 13.92 6.63 -8.62
C HIS A 78 15.11 6.61 -7.67
N SER A 79 16.29 6.31 -8.22
CA SER A 79 17.53 6.30 -7.44
C SER A 79 17.98 7.73 -7.11
N ALA A 80 18.91 7.88 -6.19
CA ALA A 80 19.51 9.18 -5.84
C ALA A 80 20.28 9.82 -7.02
N THR A 81 20.64 9.02 -8.03
CA THR A 81 21.29 9.47 -9.26
C THR A 81 20.37 9.15 -10.44
N PRO A 82 19.44 10.05 -10.80
CA PRO A 82 18.46 9.81 -11.86
C PRO A 82 19.12 9.30 -13.15
N GLY A 83 18.59 8.20 -13.70
CA GLY A 83 19.13 7.55 -14.91
C GLY A 83 20.34 6.65 -14.65
N GLY A 84 20.66 6.40 -13.37
CA GLY A 84 21.71 5.48 -12.95
C GLY A 84 21.43 4.02 -13.32
N VAL A 85 22.34 3.12 -12.92
CA VAL A 85 22.22 1.67 -13.20
C VAL A 85 20.94 1.08 -12.60
N LEU A 86 20.57 1.50 -11.38
CA LEU A 86 19.35 1.04 -10.71
C LEU A 86 18.09 1.47 -11.46
N ASP A 87 18.03 2.72 -11.95
CA ASP A 87 16.90 3.22 -12.72
C ASP A 87 16.78 2.50 -14.06
N ARG A 88 17.90 2.34 -14.78
CA ARG A 88 17.94 1.62 -16.07
C ARG A 88 17.50 0.16 -15.94
N ALA A 89 17.81 -0.49 -14.82
CA ALA A 89 17.35 -1.86 -14.56
C ALA A 89 15.81 -1.91 -14.40
N ILE A 90 15.21 -0.91 -13.75
CA ILE A 90 13.74 -0.78 -13.66
C ILE A 90 13.15 -0.45 -15.03
N ASP A 91 13.77 0.44 -15.81
CA ASP A 91 13.27 0.80 -17.14
C ASP A 91 13.27 -0.42 -18.09
N ALA A 92 14.28 -1.28 -18.00
CA ALA A 92 14.33 -2.54 -18.75
C ALA A 92 13.22 -3.52 -18.32
N GLU A 93 12.93 -3.60 -17.02
CA GLU A 93 11.83 -4.42 -16.49
C GLU A 93 10.46 -3.90 -16.89
N GLU A 94 10.26 -2.57 -16.85
CA GLU A 94 9.03 -1.92 -17.27
C GLU A 94 8.77 -2.12 -18.77
N ALA A 95 9.81 -2.09 -19.60
CA ALA A 95 9.68 -2.38 -21.03
C ALA A 95 9.13 -3.80 -21.29
N GLU A 96 9.47 -4.76 -20.42
CA GLU A 96 9.05 -6.15 -20.51
C GLU A 96 7.64 -6.37 -19.93
N HIS A 97 7.37 -5.88 -18.72
CA HIS A 97 6.18 -6.26 -17.95
C HIS A 97 5.07 -5.21 -17.94
N LYS A 98 5.40 -3.91 -18.09
CA LYS A 98 4.46 -2.78 -18.14
C LYS A 98 3.54 -2.72 -16.92
N ASP A 99 4.11 -2.93 -15.73
CA ASP A 99 3.39 -3.11 -14.49
C ASP A 99 3.91 -2.25 -13.33
N PHE A 100 4.73 -1.23 -13.60
CA PHE A 100 5.15 -0.25 -12.59
C PHE A 100 4.26 0.99 -12.51
N LEU A 101 4.19 1.56 -11.32
CA LEU A 101 3.83 2.95 -11.06
C LEU A 101 5.07 3.68 -10.55
N ARG A 102 5.62 4.57 -11.39
CA ARG A 102 6.82 5.34 -11.09
C ARG A 102 6.45 6.59 -10.29
N LEU A 103 7.11 6.80 -9.16
CA LEU A 103 6.94 7.98 -8.32
C LEU A 103 8.11 8.96 -8.49
N ASN A 104 7.83 10.26 -8.42
CA ASN A 104 8.85 11.28 -8.24
C ASN A 104 9.32 11.29 -6.76
N HIS A 105 10.11 10.29 -6.42
CA HIS A 105 10.52 9.98 -5.06
C HIS A 105 11.90 9.34 -5.08
N VAL A 106 12.85 9.85 -4.31
CA VAL A 106 14.14 9.16 -4.11
C VAL A 106 13.92 8.01 -3.15
N GLU A 107 14.15 6.78 -3.61
CA GLU A 107 14.04 5.59 -2.75
C GLU A 107 15.09 5.61 -1.63
N GLY A 108 14.67 5.21 -0.43
CA GLY A 108 15.53 5.12 0.75
C GLY A 108 14.88 4.31 1.86
N TYR A 109 15.68 3.74 2.74
CA TYR A 109 15.19 2.89 3.84
C TYR A 109 14.22 3.64 4.78
N HIS A 110 14.52 4.90 5.10
CA HIS A 110 13.71 5.74 5.99
C HIS A 110 12.61 6.54 5.26
N GLU A 111 12.39 6.26 3.97
CA GLU A 111 11.52 7.05 3.12
C GLU A 111 10.16 6.38 2.84
N LEU A 112 9.89 5.23 3.45
CA LEU A 112 8.64 4.46 3.24
C LEU A 112 7.37 5.29 3.51
N SER A 113 7.34 6.05 4.61
CA SER A 113 6.20 6.94 4.93
C SER A 113 5.99 8.01 3.86
N THR A 114 7.07 8.55 3.29
CA THR A 114 7.03 9.49 2.16
C THR A 114 6.49 8.81 0.91
N LYS A 115 7.02 7.62 0.59
CA LYS A 115 6.63 6.81 -0.56
C LYS A 115 5.14 6.49 -0.54
N THR A 116 4.61 6.04 0.59
CA THR A 116 3.18 5.70 0.74
C THR A 116 2.27 6.89 0.54
N ARG A 117 2.62 8.05 1.11
CA ARG A 117 1.85 9.29 0.90
C ARG A 117 1.83 9.70 -0.58
N LEU A 118 2.98 9.60 -1.26
CA LEU A 118 3.12 9.90 -2.68
C LEU A 118 2.39 8.86 -3.55
N TYR A 119 2.41 7.59 -3.17
CA TYR A 119 1.65 6.54 -3.85
C TYR A 119 0.16 6.89 -3.91
N PHE A 120 -0.46 7.13 -2.75
CA PHE A 120 -1.89 7.47 -2.72
C PHE A 120 -2.19 8.73 -3.51
N SER A 121 -1.38 9.77 -3.37
CA SER A 121 -1.56 11.02 -4.11
C SER A 121 -1.43 10.86 -5.62
N THR A 122 -0.48 10.06 -6.09
CA THR A 122 -0.31 9.79 -7.51
C THR A 122 -1.43 8.90 -8.03
N ALA A 123 -1.83 7.87 -7.28
CA ALA A 123 -2.88 6.95 -7.68
C ALA A 123 -4.23 7.67 -7.88
N VAL A 124 -4.63 8.57 -6.96
CA VAL A 124 -5.88 9.34 -7.11
C VAL A 124 -5.85 10.35 -8.26
N SER A 125 -4.67 10.77 -8.72
CA SER A 125 -4.54 11.65 -9.89
C SER A 125 -4.65 10.93 -11.23
N ILE A 126 -4.60 9.60 -11.24
CA ILE A 126 -4.65 8.78 -12.46
C ILE A 126 -5.96 8.02 -12.53
N TRP A 127 -6.36 7.39 -11.42
CA TRP A 127 -7.54 6.56 -11.32
C TRP A 127 -8.56 7.18 -10.39
N ASP A 128 -9.82 7.15 -10.82
CA ASP A 128 -10.98 7.38 -9.98
C ASP A 128 -11.53 6.01 -9.54
N ALA A 129 -11.02 5.52 -8.40
CA ALA A 129 -11.30 4.20 -7.85
C ALA A 129 -12.11 4.27 -6.55
N ASP A 130 -12.88 3.22 -6.25
CA ASP A 130 -13.62 3.13 -4.98
C ASP A 130 -12.66 2.90 -3.81
N PHE A 131 -11.62 2.09 -4.03
CA PHE A 131 -10.57 1.78 -3.04
C PHE A 131 -9.15 1.91 -3.60
N TYR A 132 -8.22 2.22 -2.70
CA TYR A 132 -6.78 2.20 -2.94
C TYR A 132 -6.12 1.32 -1.88
N VAL A 133 -5.27 0.38 -2.32
CA VAL A 133 -4.68 -0.66 -1.47
C VAL A 133 -3.18 -0.55 -1.54
N LYS A 134 -2.51 -0.59 -0.39
CA LYS A 134 -1.06 -0.79 -0.33
C LYS A 134 -0.78 -2.22 0.10
N VAL A 135 0.20 -2.87 -0.53
CA VAL A 135 0.70 -4.22 -0.21
C VAL A 135 2.24 -4.20 -0.23
N ASP A 136 2.89 -4.99 0.63
CA ASP A 136 4.34 -5.24 0.54
C ASP A 136 4.66 -6.35 -0.49
N ASP A 137 5.85 -6.28 -1.11
CA ASP A 137 6.29 -7.23 -2.14
C ASP A 137 6.66 -8.64 -1.63
N ASP A 138 6.54 -8.87 -0.32
CA ASP A 138 6.71 -10.16 0.33
C ASP A 138 5.43 -10.68 0.99
N VAL A 139 4.25 -10.23 0.53
CA VAL A 139 2.93 -10.70 0.99
C VAL A 139 2.24 -11.53 -0.09
N HIS A 140 1.60 -12.64 0.29
CA HIS A 140 0.68 -13.37 -0.59
C HIS A 140 -0.74 -12.81 -0.45
N VAL A 141 -1.41 -12.58 -1.58
CA VAL A 141 -2.76 -12.01 -1.63
C VAL A 141 -3.69 -12.90 -2.47
N ASN A 142 -4.89 -13.15 -1.97
CA ASN A 142 -5.99 -13.73 -2.72
C ASN A 142 -6.88 -12.60 -3.26
N LEU A 143 -6.78 -12.30 -4.56
CA LEU A 143 -7.36 -11.11 -5.19
C LEU A 143 -8.89 -11.11 -5.19
N GLY A 144 -9.52 -12.26 -5.42
CA GLY A 144 -10.96 -12.44 -5.34
C GLY A 144 -11.49 -12.28 -3.92
N MET A 145 -10.78 -12.83 -2.94
CA MET A 145 -11.09 -12.59 -1.53
C MET A 145 -10.96 -11.10 -1.16
N LEU A 146 -9.88 -10.43 -1.57
CA LEU A 146 -9.69 -8.99 -1.36
C LEU A 146 -10.83 -8.19 -2.01
N ALA A 147 -11.10 -8.43 -3.28
CA ALA A 147 -12.13 -7.72 -4.04
C ALA A 147 -13.52 -7.92 -3.42
N GLY A 148 -13.87 -9.17 -3.06
CA GLY A 148 -15.14 -9.49 -2.40
C GLY A 148 -15.28 -8.88 -1.01
N ARG A 149 -14.19 -8.70 -0.26
CA ARG A 149 -14.20 -7.96 1.02
C ARG A 149 -14.44 -6.47 0.80
N LEU A 150 -13.71 -5.85 -0.12
CA LEU A 150 -13.87 -4.43 -0.44
C LEU A 150 -15.27 -4.11 -0.99
N ALA A 151 -15.85 -4.99 -1.81
CA ALA A 151 -17.17 -4.78 -2.42
C ALA A 151 -18.28 -4.59 -1.37
N ARG A 152 -18.17 -5.26 -0.21
CA ARG A 152 -19.12 -5.12 0.91
C ARG A 152 -19.10 -3.73 1.56
N HIS A 153 -18.05 -2.95 1.32
CA HIS A 153 -17.87 -1.61 1.86
C HIS A 153 -17.91 -0.53 0.77
N ARG A 154 -18.20 -0.89 -0.48
CA ARG A 154 -18.16 0.00 -1.66
C ARG A 154 -18.95 1.30 -1.49
N TYR A 155 -20.09 1.24 -0.81
CA TYR A 155 -20.99 2.38 -0.62
C TYR A 155 -20.80 3.11 0.71
N LYS A 156 -19.80 2.71 1.50
CA LYS A 156 -19.51 3.36 2.78
C LYS A 156 -18.45 4.44 2.59
N PRO A 157 -18.66 5.67 3.10
CA PRO A 157 -17.62 6.70 3.08
C PRO A 157 -16.54 6.40 4.12
N ARG A 158 -15.33 6.92 3.90
CA ARG A 158 -14.22 6.97 4.86
C ARG A 158 -13.91 5.63 5.52
N VAL A 159 -13.72 4.59 4.70
CA VAL A 159 -13.35 3.25 5.14
C VAL A 159 -11.83 3.12 5.18
N TYR A 160 -11.31 2.74 6.34
CA TYR A 160 -9.94 2.29 6.52
C TYR A 160 -9.97 0.83 6.98
N MET A 161 -9.53 -0.07 6.11
CA MET A 161 -9.65 -1.52 6.29
C MET A 161 -8.28 -2.17 6.32
N GLY A 162 -8.11 -3.11 7.25
CA GLY A 162 -6.93 -3.94 7.35
C GLY A 162 -6.99 -4.82 8.58
N CYS A 163 -5.93 -5.56 8.85
CA CYS A 163 -5.78 -6.21 10.14
C CYS A 163 -5.34 -5.17 11.16
N MET A 164 -6.29 -4.68 11.94
CA MET A 164 -6.03 -3.61 12.89
C MET A 164 -5.14 -4.16 14.01
N LYS A 165 -4.24 -3.35 14.53
CA LYS A 165 -3.36 -3.66 15.67
C LYS A 165 -3.13 -2.44 16.54
N SER A 166 -2.67 -2.68 17.76
CA SER A 166 -2.06 -1.70 18.65
C SER A 166 -0.96 -2.44 19.42
N GLY A 167 0.18 -1.80 19.62
CA GLY A 167 1.37 -2.41 20.19
C GLY A 167 2.25 -1.35 20.86
N PRO A 168 3.27 -1.78 21.62
CA PRO A 168 4.16 -0.87 22.32
C PRO A 168 4.81 0.12 21.35
N VAL A 169 4.93 1.38 21.78
CA VAL A 169 5.72 2.37 21.05
C VAL A 169 7.19 1.96 21.14
N LEU A 170 7.86 1.89 19.99
CA LEU A 170 9.21 1.34 19.91
C LEU A 170 10.25 2.44 20.15
N SER A 171 10.46 2.84 21.40
CA SER A 171 11.35 3.96 21.76
C SER A 171 12.85 3.59 21.85
N GLN A 172 13.18 2.30 21.94
CA GLN A 172 14.55 1.84 22.18
C GLN A 172 15.48 2.13 20.99
N LYS A 173 16.59 2.82 21.28
CA LYS A 173 17.62 3.18 20.28
C LYS A 173 18.26 1.94 19.66
N GLY A 174 18.51 2.02 18.34
CA GLY A 174 19.23 0.99 17.59
C GLY A 174 18.38 -0.21 17.16
N LEU A 175 17.09 -0.23 17.48
CA LEU A 175 16.15 -1.21 16.93
C LEU A 175 15.69 -0.79 15.53
N LYS A 176 15.43 -1.79 14.68
CA LYS A 176 15.01 -1.61 13.28
C LYS A 176 13.83 -0.64 13.08
N TYR A 177 12.87 -0.70 14.00
CA TYR A 177 11.60 0.01 13.95
C TYR A 177 11.49 1.11 15.02
N GLN A 178 12.63 1.58 15.52
CA GLN A 178 12.66 2.66 16.50
C GLN A 178 11.86 3.87 15.99
N GLU A 179 11.01 4.42 16.85
CA GLU A 179 10.30 5.68 16.64
C GLU A 179 11.03 6.81 17.36
N PRO A 180 11.78 7.68 16.65
CA PRO A 180 12.52 8.78 17.27
C PRO A 180 11.61 9.78 17.97
N GLU A 181 10.37 9.92 17.50
CA GLU A 181 9.39 10.85 18.06
C GLU A 181 8.42 10.15 19.02
N TYR A 182 8.85 9.07 19.68
CA TYR A 182 8.04 8.25 20.58
C TYR A 182 7.32 9.05 21.66
N TRP A 183 7.90 10.16 22.12
CA TRP A 183 7.34 11.05 23.14
C TRP A 183 6.00 11.69 22.72
N LYS A 184 5.69 11.75 21.41
CA LYS A 184 4.40 12.24 20.90
C LYS A 184 3.24 11.27 21.13
N PHE A 185 3.54 10.01 21.46
CA PHE A 185 2.54 8.99 21.76
C PHE A 185 2.21 8.93 23.26
N GLY A 186 2.68 9.91 24.04
CA GLY A 186 2.45 10.05 25.46
C GLY A 186 3.60 9.49 26.30
N GLU A 187 3.25 8.81 27.38
CA GLU A 187 4.20 8.36 28.41
C GLU A 187 4.90 7.04 28.04
N GLU A 188 5.97 6.73 28.77
CA GLU A 188 6.66 5.45 28.63
C GLU A 188 5.71 4.28 28.94
N GLY A 189 5.72 3.26 28.08
CA GLY A 189 4.78 2.13 28.16
C GLY A 189 3.49 2.34 27.37
N ASN A 190 3.25 3.53 26.82
CA ASN A 190 2.12 3.74 25.92
C ASN A 190 2.22 2.88 24.66
N LYS A 191 1.05 2.61 24.09
CA LYS A 191 0.89 1.89 22.85
C LYS A 191 0.58 2.87 21.72
N TYR A 192 0.97 2.51 20.50
CA TYR A 192 0.44 3.17 19.32
C TYR A 192 -1.10 3.10 19.33
N PHE A 193 -1.74 4.14 18.81
CA PHE A 193 -3.18 4.11 18.51
C PHE A 193 -3.50 2.93 17.58
N ARG A 194 -4.79 2.56 17.51
CA ARG A 194 -5.20 1.46 16.65
C ARG A 194 -5.00 1.84 15.17
N HIS A 195 -4.26 1.02 14.43
CA HIS A 195 -3.98 1.20 13.00
C HIS A 195 -3.89 -0.17 12.31
N ALA A 196 -4.09 -0.23 10.99
CA ALA A 196 -3.88 -1.44 10.22
C ALA A 196 -2.40 -1.80 10.14
N THR A 197 -2.08 -3.09 10.08
CA THR A 197 -0.69 -3.54 9.91
C THR A 197 -0.14 -3.17 8.52
N GLY A 198 1.15 -2.84 8.46
CA GLY A 198 1.78 -2.34 7.23
C GLY A 198 1.81 -3.30 6.04
N GLN A 199 1.69 -4.62 6.24
CA GLN A 199 1.79 -5.61 5.16
C GLN A 199 0.72 -5.41 4.07
N ILE A 200 -0.50 -5.09 4.49
CA ILE A 200 -1.60 -4.79 3.58
C ILE A 200 -2.69 -3.98 4.29
N TYR A 201 -3.20 -2.96 3.61
CA TYR A 201 -4.39 -2.21 4.04
C TYR A 201 -5.05 -1.53 2.85
N ALA A 202 -6.33 -1.21 3.00
CA ALA A 202 -7.15 -0.53 2.01
C ALA A 202 -7.75 0.74 2.60
N ILE A 203 -7.83 1.79 1.78
CA ILE A 203 -8.53 3.03 2.11
C ILE A 203 -9.51 3.38 1.00
N SER A 204 -10.66 3.94 1.37
CA SER A 204 -11.64 4.45 0.41
C SER A 204 -11.12 5.69 -0.32
N LYS A 205 -11.76 5.99 -1.46
CA LYS A 205 -11.47 7.15 -2.31
C LYS A 205 -11.30 8.47 -1.58
N ASP A 206 -12.22 8.78 -0.66
CA ASP A 206 -12.21 10.03 0.09
C ASP A 206 -11.03 10.16 1.06
N LEU A 207 -10.56 9.06 1.66
CA LEU A 207 -9.33 9.06 2.46
C LEU A 207 -8.09 9.20 1.59
N ALA A 208 -8.06 8.55 0.42
CA ALA A 208 -6.96 8.73 -0.52
C ALA A 208 -6.91 10.18 -1.05
N ALA A 209 -8.08 10.78 -1.34
CA ALA A 209 -8.19 12.18 -1.72
C ALA A 209 -7.76 13.13 -0.58
N TYR A 210 -8.16 12.83 0.67
CA TYR A 210 -7.70 13.57 1.85
C TYR A 210 -6.18 13.54 1.96
N ILE A 211 -5.54 12.38 1.72
CA ILE A 211 -4.08 12.26 1.71
C ILE A 211 -3.47 13.18 0.65
N SER A 212 -4.00 13.15 -0.57
CA SER A 212 -3.49 13.97 -1.68
C SER A 212 -3.63 15.47 -1.42
N ILE A 213 -4.78 15.92 -0.90
CA ILE A 213 -5.07 17.33 -0.62
C ILE A 213 -4.17 17.86 0.51
N ASN A 214 -3.97 17.06 1.56
CA ASN A 214 -3.24 17.48 2.76
C ASN A 214 -1.76 17.07 2.75
N LEU A 215 -1.26 16.56 1.62
CA LEU A 215 0.08 15.98 1.48
C LEU A 215 1.20 16.80 2.14
N PRO A 216 1.27 18.14 2.05
CA PRO A 216 2.35 18.93 2.67
C PRO A 216 2.38 18.90 4.20
N ILE A 217 1.23 18.68 4.86
CA ILE A 217 1.10 18.79 6.32
C ILE A 217 0.98 17.44 7.03
N LEU A 218 0.79 16.34 6.29
CA LEU A 218 0.72 15.01 6.87
C LEU A 218 2.08 14.61 7.45
N HIS A 219 2.11 14.41 8.77
CA HIS A 219 3.30 14.04 9.50
C HIS A 219 3.75 12.61 9.13
N ARG A 220 5.06 12.35 9.23
CA ARG A 220 5.66 11.07 8.85
C ARG A 220 6.43 10.54 10.05
N TYR A 221 5.88 9.52 10.67
CA TYR A 221 6.57 8.72 11.70
C TYR A 221 7.52 7.72 11.03
N ALA A 222 8.42 7.13 11.82
CA ALA A 222 9.42 6.19 11.31
C ALA A 222 8.78 4.92 10.74
N ASN A 223 7.66 4.51 11.33
CA ASN A 223 6.86 3.39 10.88
C ASN A 223 5.76 3.89 9.92
N GLU A 224 5.70 3.34 8.72
CA GLU A 224 4.78 3.78 7.65
C GLU A 224 3.31 3.53 8.01
N ASP A 225 3.02 2.41 8.67
CA ASP A 225 1.66 2.01 9.03
C ASP A 225 1.12 2.86 10.19
N VAL A 226 1.99 3.20 11.13
CA VAL A 226 1.74 4.23 12.15
C VAL A 226 1.50 5.58 11.48
N SER A 227 2.31 5.99 10.50
CA SER A 227 2.11 7.25 9.78
C SER A 227 0.71 7.33 9.17
N LEU A 228 0.31 6.30 8.40
CA LEU A 228 -1.00 6.24 7.79
C LEU A 228 -2.14 6.33 8.83
N GLY A 229 -2.08 5.53 9.90
CA GLY A 229 -3.14 5.55 10.92
C GLY A 229 -3.23 6.91 11.64
N SER A 230 -2.11 7.62 11.80
CA SER A 230 -2.11 8.96 12.42
C SER A 230 -2.85 9.99 11.58
N TRP A 231 -2.93 9.80 10.26
CA TRP A 231 -3.63 10.72 9.36
C TRP A 231 -5.15 10.61 9.51
N PHE A 232 -5.64 9.50 10.07
CA PHE A 232 -7.05 9.15 10.16
C PHE A 232 -7.63 9.20 11.57
N ILE A 233 -6.80 9.11 12.61
CA ILE A 233 -7.28 9.04 14.01
C ILE A 233 -8.14 10.24 14.44
N GLY A 234 -7.89 11.42 13.87
CA GLY A 234 -8.66 12.64 14.14
C GLY A 234 -9.88 12.83 13.24
N LEU A 235 -10.19 11.86 12.37
CA LEU A 235 -11.27 11.92 11.39
C LEU A 235 -12.38 10.93 11.73
N GLU A 236 -13.61 11.19 11.27
CA GLU A 236 -14.72 10.22 11.33
C GLU A 236 -14.51 9.10 10.29
N VAL A 237 -13.64 8.14 10.62
CA VAL A 237 -13.27 7.01 9.76
C VAL A 237 -13.82 5.69 10.30
N GLU A 238 -14.45 4.90 9.45
CA GLU A 238 -14.80 3.51 9.75
C GLU A 238 -13.53 2.64 9.70
N HIS A 239 -13.04 2.27 10.87
CA HIS A 239 -11.96 1.31 11.02
C HIS A 239 -12.51 -0.11 10.93
N VAL A 240 -12.21 -0.83 9.86
CA VAL A 240 -12.62 -2.23 9.66
C VAL A 240 -11.45 -3.16 10.03
N ASP A 241 -11.59 -3.89 11.14
CA ASP A 241 -10.63 -4.93 11.55
C ASP A 241 -10.94 -6.26 10.84
N ASP A 242 -10.36 -6.44 9.64
CA ASP A 242 -10.47 -7.69 8.88
C ASP A 242 -9.26 -8.59 9.15
N ARG A 243 -9.45 -9.57 10.04
CA ARG A 243 -8.43 -10.54 10.44
C ARG A 243 -8.02 -11.51 9.31
N SER A 244 -8.77 -11.57 8.20
CA SER A 244 -8.37 -12.34 7.03
C SER A 244 -7.22 -11.68 6.25
N MET A 245 -6.90 -10.41 6.54
CA MET A 245 -5.78 -9.67 5.94
C MET A 245 -4.44 -9.85 6.68
N CYS A 246 -4.34 -10.79 7.63
CA CYS A 246 -3.12 -11.04 8.40
C CYS A 246 -2.99 -12.49 8.89
N CYS A 247 -3.36 -13.45 8.04
CA CYS A 247 -3.14 -14.85 8.37
C CYS A 247 -1.65 -15.20 8.35
N GLY A 248 -1.25 -16.16 9.17
CA GLY A 248 0.07 -16.77 9.07
C GLY A 248 0.21 -17.53 7.75
N SER A 249 1.44 -17.65 7.23
CA SER A 249 1.72 -18.61 6.16
C SER A 249 1.49 -20.06 6.64
N PRO A 250 1.57 -21.10 5.77
CA PRO A 250 1.32 -22.48 6.17
C PRO A 250 2.08 -22.87 7.45
N PRO A 251 1.42 -23.55 8.39
CA PRO A 251 0.12 -24.22 8.22
C PRO A 251 -1.14 -23.36 8.50
N ASP A 252 -1.02 -22.12 8.97
CA ASP A 252 -2.17 -21.33 9.45
C ASP A 252 -3.19 -21.02 8.33
N CYS A 253 -2.74 -20.37 7.25
CA CYS A 253 -3.64 -20.05 6.12
C CYS A 253 -4.19 -21.31 5.43
N GLU A 254 -3.46 -22.42 5.46
CA GLU A 254 -3.89 -23.69 4.86
C GLU A 254 -5.04 -24.32 5.66
N TRP A 255 -4.92 -24.40 6.99
CA TRP A 255 -6.00 -24.88 7.85
C TRP A 255 -7.24 -23.98 7.77
N LYS A 256 -7.04 -22.66 7.69
CA LYS A 256 -8.13 -21.70 7.50
C LYS A 256 -8.84 -21.92 6.16
N ALA A 257 -8.09 -22.14 5.08
CA ALA A 257 -8.65 -22.46 3.77
C ALA A 257 -9.48 -23.76 3.80
N GLN A 258 -8.94 -24.82 4.41
CA GLN A 258 -9.63 -26.11 4.60
C GLN A 258 -10.93 -25.97 5.41
N ALA A 259 -10.97 -25.04 6.36
CA ALA A 259 -12.16 -24.72 7.15
C ALA A 259 -13.14 -23.74 6.45
N GLY A 260 -12.93 -23.41 5.17
CA GLY A 260 -13.76 -22.48 4.41
C GLY A 260 -13.56 -21.00 4.75
N ASN A 261 -12.55 -20.66 5.55
CA ASN A 261 -12.21 -19.31 5.98
C ASN A 261 -10.96 -18.78 5.25
N LEU A 262 -10.98 -18.85 3.92
CA LEU A 262 -9.85 -18.42 3.09
C LEU A 262 -9.42 -16.99 3.42
N CYS A 263 -8.11 -16.79 3.54
CA CYS A 263 -7.53 -15.50 3.92
C CYS A 263 -7.45 -14.56 2.72
N VAL A 264 -7.57 -13.26 2.96
CA VAL A 264 -7.24 -12.21 1.97
C VAL A 264 -5.73 -12.12 1.78
N ALA A 265 -4.96 -12.18 2.88
CA ALA A 265 -3.51 -12.11 2.82
C ALA A 265 -2.84 -13.02 3.85
N SER A 266 -1.67 -13.52 3.46
CA SER A 266 -0.85 -14.44 4.26
C SER A 266 0.60 -13.99 4.32
N PHE A 267 1.17 -13.92 5.53
CA PHE A 267 2.58 -13.55 5.78
C PHE A 267 3.06 -14.03 7.16
N ASP A 268 4.36 -13.91 7.44
CA ASP A 268 4.95 -14.29 8.72
C ASP A 268 5.29 -13.07 9.59
N TRP A 269 4.82 -13.07 10.83
CA TRP A 269 5.11 -12.00 11.78
C TRP A 269 6.61 -11.86 12.10
N SER A 270 7.35 -12.98 12.08
CA SER A 270 8.77 -13.04 12.47
C SER A 270 9.70 -12.24 11.55
N CYS A 271 9.32 -12.05 10.28
CA CYS A 271 10.08 -11.26 9.32
C CYS A 271 9.27 -10.10 8.73
N SER A 272 8.06 -9.86 9.26
CA SER A 272 7.16 -8.77 8.83
C SER A 272 6.75 -8.87 7.35
N GLY A 273 6.59 -10.11 6.85
CA GLY A 273 6.38 -10.49 5.45
C GLY A 273 6.51 -12.02 5.34
N ILE A 274 6.46 -12.62 4.16
CA ILE A 274 6.78 -14.06 4.01
C ILE A 274 8.29 -14.23 4.14
N CYS A 275 8.74 -15.03 5.10
CA CYS A 275 10.17 -15.23 5.30
C CYS A 275 10.73 -15.99 4.10
N LYS A 276 11.88 -15.55 3.57
CA LYS A 276 12.46 -16.09 2.32
C LYS A 276 11.42 -16.07 1.19
N SER A 277 10.79 -14.91 0.97
CA SER A 277 9.64 -14.76 0.07
C SER A 277 9.92 -15.16 -1.37
N VAL A 278 11.16 -15.01 -1.85
CA VAL A 278 11.54 -15.47 -3.19
C VAL A 278 11.27 -16.96 -3.36
N GLU A 279 11.65 -17.77 -2.38
CA GLU A 279 11.49 -19.22 -2.41
C GLU A 279 10.12 -19.67 -1.92
N ARG A 280 9.58 -19.01 -0.88
CA ARG A 280 8.37 -19.46 -0.18
C ARG A 280 7.06 -18.94 -0.76
N MET A 281 7.05 -17.86 -1.55
CA MET A 281 5.80 -17.31 -2.13
C MET A 281 5.01 -18.37 -2.88
N LYS A 282 5.67 -19.21 -3.68
CA LYS A 282 5.03 -20.30 -4.43
C LYS A 282 4.43 -21.38 -3.53
N VAL A 283 5.11 -21.73 -2.44
CA VAL A 283 4.59 -22.70 -1.47
C VAL A 283 3.35 -22.14 -0.79
N VAL A 284 3.41 -20.88 -0.31
CA VAL A 284 2.26 -20.21 0.30
C VAL A 284 1.09 -20.12 -0.69
N HIS A 285 1.36 -19.73 -1.94
CA HIS A 285 0.33 -19.63 -2.97
C HIS A 285 -0.33 -20.98 -3.28
N ASN A 286 0.44 -22.06 -3.36
CA ASN A 286 -0.13 -23.39 -3.63
C ASN A 286 -0.98 -23.92 -2.46
N SER A 287 -0.60 -23.61 -1.21
CA SER A 287 -1.32 -24.09 -0.02
C SER A 287 -2.50 -23.20 0.38
N CYS A 288 -2.42 -21.90 0.10
CA CYS A 288 -3.35 -20.88 0.62
C CYS A 288 -3.99 -20.03 -0.46
N GLY A 289 -3.68 -20.28 -1.73
CA GLY A 289 -4.23 -19.58 -2.88
C GLY A 289 -5.72 -19.84 -3.07
N GLU A 290 -6.43 -18.81 -3.49
CA GLU A 290 -7.70 -18.99 -4.16
C GLU A 290 -7.50 -19.69 -5.51
N GLY A 291 -8.45 -20.53 -5.93
CA GLY A 291 -8.36 -21.23 -7.21
C GLY A 291 -8.28 -20.30 -8.41
N ASP A 292 -7.74 -20.80 -9.52
CA ASP A 292 -7.61 -20.05 -10.78
C ASP A 292 -8.97 -19.47 -11.21
N GLY A 293 -9.03 -18.14 -11.38
CA GLY A 293 -10.24 -17.45 -11.82
C GLY A 293 -11.17 -16.99 -10.69
N ALA A 294 -10.86 -17.23 -9.42
CA ALA A 294 -11.65 -16.73 -8.29
C ALA A 294 -11.96 -15.23 -8.40
N VAL A 295 -10.94 -14.41 -8.71
CA VAL A 295 -11.11 -12.96 -8.92
C VAL A 295 -12.02 -12.60 -10.11
N LEU A 296 -12.07 -13.43 -11.16
CA LEU A 296 -12.94 -13.20 -12.32
C LEU A 296 -14.41 -13.53 -12.03
N ASN A 297 -14.67 -14.34 -11.01
CA ASN A 297 -16.02 -14.76 -10.59
C ASN A 297 -16.63 -13.86 -9.52
N VAL A 298 -15.90 -12.84 -9.03
CA VAL A 298 -16.45 -11.88 -8.05
C VAL A 298 -17.41 -10.92 -8.76
N ASP A 299 -18.63 -10.81 -8.24
CA ASP A 299 -19.59 -9.77 -8.65
C ASP A 299 -19.22 -8.44 -7.96
N LEU A 300 -18.82 -7.46 -8.77
CA LEU A 300 -18.31 -6.15 -8.33
C LEU A 300 -19.26 -5.02 -8.70
#